data_AF-A0A6H0S8E0-F1
#
_entry.id   AF-A0A6H0S8E0-F1
#
_cell.length_a   1.000
_cell.length_b   1.000
_cell.length_c   1.000
_cell.angle_alpha   90.00
_cell.angle_beta   90.00
_cell.angle_gamma   90.00
#
_symmetry.space_group_name_H-M   'P 1'
#
loop_
_entity.id
_entity.type
_entity.pdbx_description
1 polymer ?
#
loop_
_entity_poly.entity_id
_entity_poly.type
_entity_poly.pdbx_seq_one_letter_code
_entity_poly.pdbx_strand_id
1 'polypeptide(L)'
;MFISRAEETIEYGGSTALSGLAKAHDNVLIFRDFKNDDELAARALDTALRRFGDTADRVDLARALADRVELAIALADTGAEATAAAALESMALTDSESEAIALELTAIATLRQWLA
;
A
#
# COMPACT_ATOMS: atom_id res chain seq x y z
N MET A 1 -40.31 -18.22 16.84
CA MET A 1 -38.87 -18.31 16.54
C MET A 1 -38.38 -16.89 16.36
N PHE A 2 -37.67 -16.35 17.35
CA PHE A 2 -37.14 -14.99 17.29
C PHE A 2 -35.82 -15.06 16.52
N ILE A 3 -35.76 -14.36 15.39
CA ILE A 3 -34.49 -14.13 14.70
C ILE A 3 -33.86 -12.95 15.44
N SER A 4 -32.86 -13.24 16.28
CA SER A 4 -31.95 -12.22 16.78
C SER A 4 -31.21 -11.65 15.57
N ARG A 5 -31.60 -10.46 15.13
CA ARG A 5 -30.80 -9.65 14.21
C ARG A 5 -29.65 -9.09 15.03
N ALA A 6 -28.59 -9.88 15.20
CA ALA A 6 -27.29 -9.31 15.46
C ALA A 6 -26.92 -8.58 14.18
N GLU A 7 -27.07 -7.25 14.19
CA GLU A 7 -26.50 -6.40 13.15
C GLU A 7 -24.98 -6.53 13.27
N GLU A 8 -24.41 -7.50 12.55
CA GLU A 8 -22.99 -7.44 12.25
C GLU A 8 -22.77 -6.12 11.51
N THR A 9 -22.06 -5.22 12.18
CA THR A 9 -21.63 -3.96 11.59
C THR A 9 -20.70 -4.34 10.45
N ILE A 10 -21.24 -4.41 9.24
CA ILE A 10 -20.44 -4.55 8.04
C ILE A 10 -19.65 -3.25 7.95
N GLU A 11 -18.40 -3.24 8.42
CA GLU A 11 -17.42 -2.17 8.19
C GLU A 11 -17.14 -2.13 6.69
N TYR A 12 -18.00 -1.42 5.95
CA TYR A 12 -17.75 -1.08 4.58
C TYR A 12 -16.80 0.13 4.57
N GLY A 13 -15.50 -0.17 4.52
CA GLY A 13 -14.41 0.81 4.39
C GLY A 13 -13.58 0.95 5.66
N GLY A 14 -12.35 0.43 5.60
CA GLY A 14 -11.21 0.80 6.43
C GLY A 14 -11.40 0.73 7.94
N SER A 15 -10.89 -0.34 8.55
CA SER A 15 -10.97 -0.55 9.99
C SER A 15 -10.53 0.70 10.77
N THR A 16 -11.43 1.19 11.63
CA THR A 16 -11.20 2.38 12.47
C THR A 16 -10.00 2.26 13.42
N ALA A 17 -9.45 1.05 13.57
CA ALA A 17 -8.27 0.74 14.36
C ALA A 17 -6.93 0.99 13.63
N LEU A 18 -6.93 1.20 12.31
CA LEU A 18 -5.70 1.42 11.56
C LEU A 18 -5.17 2.84 11.80
N SER A 19 -3.86 2.96 11.99
CA SER A 19 -3.15 4.23 12.14
C SER A 19 -1.82 4.21 11.38
N GLY A 20 -1.15 5.35 11.26
CA GLY A 20 0.16 5.44 10.61
C GLY A 20 0.15 4.96 9.15
N LEU A 21 1.14 4.14 8.78
CA LEU A 21 1.27 3.59 7.42
C LEU A 21 0.23 2.51 7.11
N ALA A 22 -0.21 1.70 8.08
CA ALA A 22 -1.26 0.71 7.85
C ALA A 22 -2.58 1.37 7.38
N LYS A 23 -2.91 2.56 7.90
CA LYS A 23 -4.05 3.35 7.39
C LYS A 23 -3.81 3.95 6.01
N ALA A 24 -2.57 4.33 5.71
CA ALA A 24 -2.23 4.87 4.40
C ALA A 24 -2.33 3.80 3.30
N HIS A 25 -1.91 2.57 3.61
CA HIS A 25 -2.07 1.41 2.74
C HIS A 25 -3.55 1.13 2.42
N ASP A 26 -4.42 1.11 3.44
CA ASP A 26 -5.87 0.96 3.24
C ASP A 26 -6.46 2.09 2.37
N ASN A 27 -5.97 3.32 2.52
CA ASN A 27 -6.38 4.42 1.65
C ASN A 27 -5.93 4.24 0.19
N VAL A 28 -4.75 3.64 -0.07
CA VAL A 28 -4.29 3.34 -1.43
C VAL A 28 -5.26 2.38 -2.10
N LEU A 29 -5.62 1.28 -1.41
CA LEU A 29 -6.60 0.31 -1.92
C LEU A 29 -7.94 0.99 -2.22
N ILE A 30 -8.44 1.82 -1.31
CA ILE A 30 -9.69 2.58 -1.50
C ILE A 30 -9.59 3.53 -2.70
N PHE A 31 -8.50 4.28 -2.87
CA PHE A 31 -8.39 5.24 -3.97
C PHE A 31 -8.26 4.57 -5.34
N ARG A 32 -7.57 3.43 -5.42
CA ARG A 32 -7.41 2.67 -6.66
C ARG A 32 -8.72 1.96 -7.03
N ASP A 33 -9.28 1.19 -6.10
CA ASP A 33 -10.42 0.32 -6.38
C ASP A 33 -11.75 1.09 -6.49
N PHE A 34 -11.89 2.21 -5.77
CA PHE A 34 -13.14 2.99 -5.76
C PHE A 34 -13.08 4.26 -6.59
N LYS A 35 -11.92 4.95 -6.64
CA LYS A 35 -11.82 6.26 -7.30
C LYS A 35 -11.04 6.24 -8.62
N ASN A 36 -10.33 5.16 -8.94
CA ASN A 36 -9.40 5.09 -10.07
C ASN A 36 -8.48 6.32 -10.15
N ASP A 37 -8.07 6.85 -9.00
CA ASP A 37 -7.28 8.08 -8.91
C ASP A 37 -5.90 7.77 -8.33
N ASP A 38 -5.05 7.18 -9.19
CA ASP A 38 -3.68 6.80 -8.86
C ASP A 38 -2.83 8.02 -8.46
N GLU A 39 -3.10 9.21 -9.02
CA GLU A 39 -2.42 10.44 -8.63
C GLU A 39 -2.72 10.82 -7.17
N LEU A 40 -4.00 10.78 -6.79
CA LEU A 40 -4.40 11.08 -5.42
C LEU A 40 -3.89 10.01 -4.45
N ALA A 41 -3.92 8.74 -4.84
CA ALA A 41 -3.36 7.64 -4.07
C ALA A 41 -1.86 7.86 -3.81
N ALA A 42 -1.08 8.18 -4.85
CA ALA A 42 0.34 8.46 -4.74
C ALA A 42 0.64 9.65 -3.81
N ARG A 43 -0.11 10.76 -3.95
CA ARG A 43 0.07 11.95 -3.09
C ARG A 43 -0.27 11.68 -1.63
N ALA A 44 -1.32 10.90 -1.38
CA ALA A 44 -1.72 10.51 -0.02
C ALA A 44 -0.65 9.61 0.62
N LEU A 45 -0.13 8.65 -0.14
CA LEU A 45 0.93 7.75 0.29
C LEU A 45 2.24 8.49 0.56
N ASP A 46 2.67 9.40 -0.32
CA ASP A 46 3.85 10.26 -0.13
C ASP A 46 3.75 11.09 1.16
N THR A 47 2.56 11.60 1.46
CA THR A 47 2.31 12.35 2.70
C THR A 47 2.40 11.46 3.93
N ALA A 48 1.91 10.22 3.85
CA ALA A 48 1.99 9.26 4.94
C ALA A 48 3.43 8.77 5.18
N LEU A 49 4.17 8.43 4.12
CA LEU A 49 5.58 8.05 4.18
C LEU A 49 6.41 9.15 4.86
N ARG A 50 6.23 10.41 4.46
CA ARG A 50 6.92 11.54 5.11
C ARG A 50 6.55 11.70 6.59
N ARG A 51 5.31 11.40 6.97
CA ARG A 51 4.82 11.65 8.33
C ARG A 51 5.15 10.51 9.29
N PHE A 52 5.16 9.28 8.81
CA PHE A 52 5.19 8.08 9.66
C PHE A 52 6.37 7.16 9.37
N GLY A 53 7.06 7.32 8.24
CA GLY A 53 8.10 6.41 7.77
C GLY A 53 9.19 6.10 8.80
N ASP A 54 9.66 7.12 9.52
CA ASP A 54 10.73 6.97 10.53
C ASP A 54 10.31 6.18 11.78
N THR A 55 9.00 6.04 12.00
CA THR A 55 8.43 5.44 13.22
C THR A 55 7.59 4.19 12.96
N ALA A 56 7.36 3.86 11.69
CA ALA A 56 6.52 2.75 11.30
C ALA A 56 7.20 1.41 11.59
N ASP A 57 6.38 0.36 11.75
CA ASP A 57 6.89 -0.99 11.68
C ASP A 57 7.55 -1.24 10.32
N ARG A 58 8.58 -2.09 10.31
CA ARG A 58 9.35 -2.37 9.09
C ARG A 58 8.49 -2.97 7.99
N VAL A 59 7.55 -3.86 8.32
CA VAL A 59 6.67 -4.49 7.32
C VAL A 59 5.71 -3.45 6.74
N ASP A 60 5.15 -2.57 7.57
CA ASP A 60 4.27 -1.49 7.11
C ASP A 60 5.01 -0.48 6.21
N LEU A 61 6.26 -0.16 6.55
CA LEU A 61 7.10 0.70 5.71
C LEU A 61 7.43 0.03 4.37
N ALA A 62 7.79 -1.25 4.39
CA ALA A 62 8.10 -2.02 3.19
C ALA A 62 6.89 -2.10 2.25
N ARG A 63 5.71 -2.37 2.81
CA ARG A 63 4.45 -2.42 2.08
C ARG A 63 4.10 -1.06 1.45
N ALA A 64 4.20 0.02 2.22
CA ALA A 64 3.96 1.37 1.71
C ALA A 64 4.94 1.78 0.59
N LEU A 65 6.20 1.35 0.67
CA LEU A 65 7.17 1.58 -0.40
C LEU A 65 6.87 0.74 -1.64
N ALA A 66 6.42 -0.51 -1.47
CA ALA A 66 6.00 -1.38 -2.57
C ALA A 66 4.79 -0.82 -3.32
N ASP A 67 3.74 -0.39 -2.61
CA ASP A 67 2.60 0.31 -3.23
C ASP A 67 3.04 1.54 -4.01
N ARG A 68 4.02 2.28 -3.48
CA ARG A 68 4.51 3.50 -4.12
C ARG A 68 5.23 3.21 -5.42
N VAL A 69 5.97 2.10 -5.48
CA VAL A 69 6.58 1.59 -6.72
C VAL A 69 5.49 1.21 -7.72
N GLU A 70 4.48 0.46 -7.29
CA GLU A 70 3.39 0.04 -8.17
C GLU A 70 2.63 1.23 -8.76
N LEU A 71 2.25 2.20 -7.92
CA LEU A 71 1.61 3.45 -8.35
C LEU A 71 2.49 4.27 -9.29
N ALA A 72 3.80 4.32 -9.05
CA ALA A 72 4.73 5.02 -9.95
C ALA A 72 4.75 4.40 -11.34
N ILE A 73 4.75 3.06 -11.41
CA ILE A 73 4.70 2.32 -12.68
C ILE A 73 3.38 2.61 -13.40
N ALA A 74 2.25 2.52 -12.69
CA ALA A 74 0.93 2.81 -13.25
C ALA A 74 0.83 4.24 -13.82
N LEU A 75 1.47 5.20 -13.15
CA LEU A 75 1.54 6.61 -13.57
C LEU A 75 2.66 6.93 -14.57
N ALA A 76 3.48 5.93 -14.96
CA ALA A 76 4.69 6.11 -15.76
C ALA A 76 5.70 7.14 -15.18
N ASP A 77 5.72 7.29 -13.86
CA ASP A 77 6.65 8.17 -13.13
C ASP A 77 7.93 7.42 -12.76
N THR A 78 8.86 7.34 -13.71
CA THR A 78 10.13 6.61 -13.56
C THR A 78 11.02 7.15 -12.45
N GLY A 79 10.93 8.45 -12.15
CA GLY A 79 11.71 9.07 -11.08
C GLY A 79 11.24 8.63 -9.71
N ALA A 80 9.93 8.62 -9.50
CA ALA A 80 9.35 8.12 -8.26
C ALA A 80 9.48 6.60 -8.12
N GLU A 81 9.35 5.84 -9.23
CA GLU A 81 9.59 4.40 -9.23
C GLU A 81 11.00 4.08 -8.73
N ALA A 82 12.03 4.68 -9.32
CA ALA A 82 13.41 4.45 -8.95
C ALA A 82 13.69 4.83 -7.50
N THR A 83 13.11 5.93 -7.03
CA THR A 83 13.29 6.40 -5.65
C THR A 83 12.67 5.43 -4.64
N ALA A 84 11.43 5.01 -4.86
CA ALA A 84 10.74 4.09 -3.96
C ALA A 84 11.35 2.68 -4.01
N ALA A 85 11.76 2.21 -5.18
CA ALA A 85 12.41 0.92 -5.34
C ALA A 85 13.77 0.89 -4.62
N ALA A 86 14.60 1.93 -4.78
CA ALA A 86 15.87 2.02 -4.06
C ALA A 86 15.69 2.08 -2.54
N ALA A 87 14.65 2.78 -2.07
CA ALA A 87 14.31 2.80 -0.65
C ALA A 87 13.91 1.41 -0.14
N LEU A 88 13.05 0.69 -0.86
CA LEU A 88 12.63 -0.68 -0.52
C LEU A 88 13.82 -1.65 -0.52
N GLU A 89 14.69 -1.59 -1.53
CA GLU A 89 15.91 -2.39 -1.61
C GLU A 89 16.86 -2.11 -0.44
N SER A 90 17.01 -0.84 -0.05
CA SER A 90 17.88 -0.44 1.07
C SER A 90 17.45 -0.98 2.42
N MET A 91 16.18 -1.40 2.56
CA MET A 91 15.68 -2.01 3.79
C MET A 91 16.30 -3.38 4.07
N ALA A 92 16.87 -4.02 3.04
CA ALA A 92 17.43 -5.37 3.10
C ALA A 92 16.48 -6.33 3.82
N LEU A 93 15.26 -6.46 3.28
CA LEU A 93 14.20 -7.27 3.89
C LEU A 93 14.68 -8.70 4.13
N THR A 94 14.37 -9.21 5.31
CA THR A 94 14.52 -10.63 5.61
C THR A 94 13.54 -11.46 4.78
N ASP A 95 13.75 -12.78 4.73
CA ASP A 95 12.83 -13.69 4.03
C ASP A 95 11.41 -13.59 4.59
N SER A 96 11.27 -13.51 5.92
CA SER A 96 9.95 -13.37 6.57
C SER A 96 9.27 -12.02 6.28
N GLU A 97 10.04 -10.93 6.21
CA GLU A 97 9.49 -9.63 5.82
C GLU A 97 9.09 -9.61 4.34
N SER A 98 9.88 -10.25 3.47
CA SER A 98 9.58 -10.38 2.05
C SER A 98 8.33 -11.25 1.81
N GLU A 99 8.16 -12.32 2.57
CA GLU A 99 6.95 -13.16 2.56
C GLU A 99 5.73 -12.36 3.02
N ALA A 100 5.88 -11.50 4.04
CA ALA A 100 4.80 -10.67 4.55
C ALA A 100 4.28 -9.63 3.54
N ILE A 101 5.10 -9.21 2.58
CA ILE A 101 4.73 -8.27 1.50
C ILE A 101 4.70 -8.91 0.11
N ALA A 102 4.58 -10.24 0.04
CA ALA A 102 4.65 -10.98 -1.22
C ALA A 102 3.53 -10.60 -2.21
N LEU A 103 2.37 -10.13 -1.70
CA LEU A 103 1.26 -9.68 -2.52
C LEU A 103 1.64 -8.44 -3.34
N GLU A 104 2.23 -7.44 -2.68
CA GLU A 104 2.63 -6.18 -3.28
C GLU A 104 3.79 -6.38 -4.27
N LEU A 105 4.77 -7.20 -3.90
CA LEU A 105 5.88 -7.56 -4.80
C LEU A 105 5.38 -8.29 -6.06
N THR A 106 4.38 -9.17 -5.90
CA THR A 106 3.74 -9.86 -7.03
C THR A 106 2.98 -8.89 -7.92
N ALA A 107 2.24 -7.94 -7.34
CA ALA A 107 1.51 -6.91 -8.08
C ALA A 107 2.45 -6.08 -8.97
N ILE A 108 3.58 -5.61 -8.42
CA ILE A 108 4.62 -4.91 -9.17
C ILE A 108 5.14 -5.76 -10.34
N ALA A 109 5.48 -7.02 -10.09
CA ALA A 109 6.01 -7.92 -11.13
C ALA A 109 4.99 -8.17 -12.25
N THR A 110 3.72 -8.42 -11.91
CA THR A 110 2.64 -8.58 -12.87
C THR A 110 2.41 -7.31 -13.68
N LEU A 111 2.37 -6.15 -13.04
CA LEU A 111 2.18 -4.87 -13.74
C LEU A 111 3.31 -4.59 -14.74
N ARG A 112 4.57 -4.81 -14.35
CA ARG A 112 5.72 -4.69 -15.26
C ARG A 112 5.63 -5.63 -16.44
N GLN A 113 5.19 -6.88 -16.22
CA GLN A 113 5.00 -7.84 -17.30
C GLN A 113 3.94 -7.39 -18.30
N TRP A 114 2.87 -6.74 -17.83
CA TRP A 114 1.78 -6.28 -18.70
C TRP A 114 2.13 -5.05 -19.53
N LEU A 115 3.04 -4.21 -19.04
CA LEU A 115 3.49 -2.98 -19.69
C LEU A 115 4.72 -3.16 -20.59
N ALA A 116 5.32 -4.35 -20.62
CA ALA A 116 6.46 -4.72 -21.46
C ALA A 116 6.03 -5.19 -22.86
#